data_AF-A0A669EY02-F1
#
_entry.id   AF-A0A669EY02-F1
#
_cell.length_a   1.000
_cell.length_b   1.000
_cell.length_c   1.000
_cell.angle_alpha   90.00
_cell.angle_beta   90.00
_cell.angle_gamma   90.00
#
_symmetry.space_group_name_H-M   'P 1'
#
loop_
_entity.id
_entity.type
_entity.pdbx_description
1 polymer ?
#
loop_
_entity_poly.entity_id
_entity_poly.type
_entity_poly.pdbx_seq_one_letter_code
_entity_poly.pdbx_strand_id
1 'polypeptide(L)'
;MSTNHITLKVGQKLNEGKTKQIFELVDQPGLVLVQSKDQITAGNAVRKDQMQGKAAIANKTTSCVFQLLQESGIKTAFVKQHSDTAFIAAHCEMIPIEWVCRRVATGSFLKRNPGVKEGYRFSPLKMEMFFKDDANNDPQWSEEQLLEAKLCVAGLTIGQCELDIMSRSTVAIFEIVEKAWATQNCTLVDMKIEFGVSVKSGEIVLADVIDNDSWRLWPAGDRSQQKDKQMYRELKEVTPEAMQMVKRNFEWVSERVKLLLEPQASSRVVLLMGSTSDVAHCEKIRKACASYGIPCVLRVTSAHKGPDETLRIKAEYEGDGVPTVFVAVAGRSNCLGPVMSGNTAYPVISCPPLTPDWGPQDVWSSLRMPSGLGCSTVLSPEACAQFAAQILGLRDHLVWCKLRASMLNTWVSLKLADKKFQACSL
;
A
#
# COMPACT_ATOMS: atom_id res chain seq x y z
N MET A 1 13.79 34.74 -8.82
CA MET A 1 12.56 34.40 -9.55
C MET A 1 11.46 34.27 -8.52
N SER A 2 10.55 35.24 -8.47
CA SER A 2 9.46 35.29 -7.49
C SER A 2 8.56 34.07 -7.67
N THR A 3 8.55 33.16 -6.70
CA THR A 3 7.54 32.12 -6.60
C THR A 3 6.21 32.80 -6.33
N ASN A 4 5.38 32.91 -7.37
CA ASN A 4 3.97 33.26 -7.22
C ASN A 4 3.34 32.22 -6.28
N HIS A 5 3.26 32.54 -4.99
CA HIS A 5 2.42 31.83 -4.05
C HIS A 5 0.98 32.11 -4.48
N ILE A 6 0.42 31.25 -5.33
CA ILE A 6 -1.02 31.22 -5.58
C ILE A 6 -1.66 30.96 -4.21
N THR A 7 -2.20 32.01 -3.60
CA THR A 7 -2.91 31.92 -2.32
C THR A 7 -4.14 31.06 -2.55
N LEU A 8 -4.29 29.98 -1.80
CA LEU A 8 -5.41 29.04 -1.97
C LEU A 8 -6.71 29.75 -1.60
N LYS A 9 -7.66 29.86 -2.54
CA LYS A 9 -8.95 30.50 -2.30
C LYS A 9 -9.93 29.52 -1.67
N VAL A 10 -9.96 29.52 -0.34
CA VAL A 10 -10.86 28.69 0.46
C VAL A 10 -12.28 29.26 0.38
N GLY A 11 -13.23 28.41 -0.01
CA GLY A 11 -14.65 28.72 -0.11
C GLY A 11 -15.42 28.41 1.17
N GLN A 12 -16.70 28.10 1.03
CA GLN A 12 -17.57 27.79 2.15
C GLN A 12 -17.18 26.47 2.86
N LYS A 13 -17.53 26.38 4.14
CA LYS A 13 -17.39 25.14 4.93
C LYS A 13 -18.51 24.18 4.52
N LEU A 14 -18.13 23.04 3.95
CA LEU A 14 -19.04 22.00 3.47
C LEU A 14 -19.48 21.07 4.61
N ASN A 15 -18.56 20.73 5.51
CA ASN A 15 -18.82 19.81 6.61
C ASN A 15 -17.91 20.12 7.81
N GLU A 16 -18.37 19.78 9.01
CA GLU A 16 -17.58 19.84 10.24
C GLU A 16 -17.80 18.59 11.09
N GLY A 17 -16.72 17.83 11.28
CA GLY A 17 -16.69 16.69 12.18
C GLY A 17 -16.05 17.03 13.53
N LYS A 18 -15.90 16.00 14.37
CA LYS A 18 -15.29 16.11 15.71
C LYS A 18 -13.85 16.62 15.65
N THR A 19 -13.06 16.18 14.67
CA THR A 19 -11.61 16.44 14.60
C THR A 19 -11.15 17.18 13.33
N LYS A 20 -12.08 17.51 12.42
CA LYS A 20 -11.75 18.12 11.13
C LYS A 20 -12.88 18.97 10.57
N GLN A 21 -12.54 19.89 9.69
CA GLN A 21 -13.45 20.73 8.90
C GLN A 21 -13.11 20.54 7.42
N ILE A 22 -14.14 20.56 6.57
CA ILE A 22 -14.00 20.41 5.13
C ILE A 22 -14.47 21.70 4.47
N PHE A 23 -13.62 22.28 3.63
CA PHE A 23 -13.90 23.51 2.91
C PHE A 23 -13.83 23.29 1.40
N GLU A 24 -14.68 23.99 0.67
CA GLU A 24 -14.61 24.08 -0.79
C GLU A 24 -13.34 24.80 -1.24
N LEU A 25 -12.82 24.44 -2.41
CA LEU A 25 -11.78 25.18 -3.11
C LEU A 25 -12.35 25.83 -4.36
N VAL A 26 -12.55 27.16 -4.31
CA VAL A 26 -13.28 27.93 -5.32
C VAL A 26 -12.65 27.79 -6.71
N ASP A 27 -11.33 27.83 -6.78
CA ASP A 27 -10.59 27.81 -8.05
C ASP A 27 -10.24 26.37 -8.50
N GLN A 28 -10.63 25.34 -7.74
CA GLN A 28 -10.30 23.93 -8.00
C GLN A 28 -11.54 23.04 -7.84
N PRO A 29 -12.49 23.08 -8.80
CA PRO A 29 -13.74 22.35 -8.71
C PRO A 29 -13.51 20.84 -8.59
N GLY A 30 -14.26 20.22 -7.66
CA GLY A 30 -14.13 18.80 -7.32
C GLY A 30 -13.01 18.48 -6.32
N LEU A 31 -12.29 19.48 -5.81
CA LEU A 31 -11.34 19.34 -4.70
C LEU A 31 -11.83 20.08 -3.45
N VAL A 32 -11.39 19.59 -2.28
CA VAL A 32 -11.70 20.17 -0.97
C VAL A 32 -10.43 20.32 -0.14
N LEU A 33 -10.44 21.27 0.79
CA LEU A 33 -9.45 21.39 1.84
C LEU A 33 -9.95 20.69 3.10
N VAL A 34 -9.18 19.73 3.60
CA VAL A 34 -9.43 19.06 4.88
C VAL A 34 -8.53 19.67 5.94
N GLN A 35 -9.12 20.41 6.86
CA GLN A 35 -8.44 21.11 7.96
C GLN A 35 -8.61 20.33 9.27
N SER A 36 -7.52 19.85 9.85
CA SER A 36 -7.53 19.18 11.16
C SER A 36 -7.71 20.17 12.31
N LYS A 37 -8.31 19.71 13.42
CA LYS A 37 -8.52 20.47 14.66
C LYS A 37 -7.66 19.93 15.81
N ASP A 38 -7.25 20.80 16.72
CA ASP A 38 -6.52 20.47 17.95
C ASP A 38 -7.44 19.85 19.04
N GLN A 39 -8.27 18.88 18.65
CA GLN A 39 -9.25 18.23 19.51
C GLN A 39 -9.08 16.71 19.49
N ILE A 40 -9.09 16.09 20.67
CA ILE A 40 -9.13 14.65 20.84
C ILE A 40 -10.46 14.25 21.50
N THR A 41 -11.08 13.17 21.02
CA THR A 41 -12.41 12.74 21.46
C THR A 41 -12.48 11.24 21.69
N ALA A 42 -13.24 10.76 22.68
CA ALA A 42 -13.48 9.33 22.90
C ALA A 42 -14.95 9.07 23.31
N GLY A 43 -15.46 7.88 22.96
CA GLY A 43 -16.84 7.48 23.25
C GLY A 43 -17.87 8.43 22.66
N ASN A 44 -17.92 8.57 21.33
CA ASN A 44 -18.86 9.44 20.61
C ASN A 44 -18.88 10.90 21.10
N ALA A 45 -17.69 11.45 21.40
CA ALA A 45 -17.49 12.79 21.92
C ALA A 45 -18.03 13.05 23.34
N VAL A 46 -18.40 12.01 24.10
CA VAL A 46 -18.67 12.11 25.54
C VAL A 46 -17.43 12.62 26.29
N ARG A 47 -16.24 12.13 25.92
CA ARG A 47 -14.96 12.69 26.36
C ARG A 47 -14.37 13.53 25.25
N LYS A 48 -14.04 14.80 25.53
CA LYS A 48 -13.46 15.75 24.59
C LYS A 48 -12.47 16.66 25.30
N ASP A 49 -11.28 16.80 24.74
CA ASP A 49 -10.20 17.60 25.31
C ASP A 49 -9.44 18.33 24.20
N GLN A 50 -8.90 19.51 24.54
CA GLN A 50 -8.02 20.26 23.65
C GLN A 50 -6.60 19.71 23.77
N MET A 51 -5.97 19.43 22.63
CA MET A 51 -4.58 18.95 22.58
C MET A 51 -3.82 19.75 21.54
N GLN A 52 -3.14 20.81 21.99
CA GLN A 52 -2.38 21.71 21.12
C GLN A 52 -1.33 20.95 20.30
N GLY A 53 -1.36 21.16 18.98
CA GLY A 53 -0.47 20.49 18.02
C GLY A 53 -1.00 19.15 17.49
N LYS A 54 -2.13 18.64 18.01
CA LYS A 54 -2.74 17.41 17.48
C LYS A 54 -3.11 17.55 16.00
N ALA A 55 -3.59 18.71 15.56
CA ALA A 55 -3.97 18.95 14.17
C ALA A 55 -2.78 18.72 13.24
N ALA A 56 -1.60 19.24 13.60
CA ALA A 56 -0.40 19.08 12.81
C ALA A 56 0.09 17.63 12.80
N ILE A 57 0.06 16.97 13.97
CA ILE A 57 0.44 15.56 14.10
C ILE A 57 -0.48 14.65 13.26
N ALA A 58 -1.79 14.85 13.35
CA ALA A 58 -2.80 14.08 12.61
C ALA A 58 -2.63 14.26 11.10
N ASN A 59 -2.58 15.52 10.63
CA ASN A 59 -2.42 15.84 9.22
C ASN A 59 -1.12 15.29 8.63
N LYS A 60 0.00 15.38 9.36
CA LYS A 60 1.27 14.78 8.95
C LYS A 60 1.19 13.26 8.86
N THR A 61 0.57 12.61 9.85
CA THR A 61 0.40 11.14 9.87
C THR A 61 -0.45 10.69 8.67
N THR A 62 -1.59 11.34 8.46
CA THR A 62 -2.48 11.05 7.33
C THR A 62 -1.82 11.31 5.98
N SER A 63 -1.08 12.43 5.84
CA SER A 63 -0.39 12.74 4.59
C SER A 63 0.66 11.69 4.24
N CYS A 64 1.47 11.26 5.22
CA CYS A 64 2.47 10.21 5.00
C CYS A 64 1.83 8.85 4.68
N VAL A 65 0.78 8.45 5.41
CA VAL A 65 0.10 7.17 5.16
C VAL A 65 -0.59 7.17 3.80
N PHE A 66 -1.28 8.25 3.42
CA PHE A 66 -1.89 8.33 2.09
C PHE A 66 -0.87 8.41 0.97
N GLN A 67 0.26 9.09 1.16
CA GLN A 67 1.36 9.07 0.20
C GLN A 67 1.88 7.64 -0.01
N LEU A 68 2.15 6.89 1.07
CA LEU A 68 2.58 5.49 0.99
C LEU A 68 1.58 4.63 0.19
N LEU A 69 0.29 4.76 0.50
CA LEU A 69 -0.77 4.00 -0.17
C LEU A 69 -0.91 4.39 -1.65
N GLN A 70 -0.85 5.68 -1.96
CA GLN A 70 -0.95 6.19 -3.33
C GLN A 70 0.27 5.78 -4.18
N GLU A 71 1.49 5.89 -3.65
CA GLU A 71 2.71 5.43 -4.33
C GLU A 71 2.76 3.91 -4.51
N SER A 72 2.08 3.16 -3.62
CA SER A 72 1.87 1.72 -3.78
C SER A 72 0.86 1.40 -4.89
N GLY A 73 -0.03 2.33 -5.23
CA GLY A 73 -1.06 2.16 -6.26
C GLY A 73 -2.48 1.95 -5.72
N ILE A 74 -2.73 2.21 -4.43
CA ILE A 74 -4.07 2.25 -3.86
C ILE A 74 -4.76 3.55 -4.29
N LYS A 75 -6.02 3.46 -4.72
CA LYS A 75 -6.83 4.64 -5.03
C LYS A 75 -7.26 5.35 -3.74
N THR A 76 -6.81 6.59 -3.56
CA THR A 76 -7.11 7.43 -2.41
C THR A 76 -7.69 8.77 -2.85
N ALA A 77 -8.48 9.42 -1.99
CA ALA A 77 -8.95 10.78 -2.19
C ALA A 77 -7.84 11.82 -1.99
N PHE A 78 -6.69 11.45 -1.43
CA PHE A 78 -5.59 12.37 -1.14
C PHE A 78 -4.95 12.91 -2.43
N VAL A 79 -4.79 14.24 -2.50
CA VAL A 79 -4.07 14.90 -3.60
C VAL A 79 -2.68 15.32 -3.15
N LYS A 80 -2.58 16.13 -2.09
CA LYS A 80 -1.31 16.59 -1.52
C LYS A 80 -1.51 17.25 -0.16
N GLN A 81 -0.45 17.27 0.65
CA GLN A 81 -0.39 18.14 1.82
C GLN A 81 -0.40 19.62 1.39
N HIS A 82 -1.13 20.47 2.12
CA HIS A 82 -1.22 21.91 1.84
C HIS A 82 -0.50 22.76 2.90
N SER A 83 -0.68 22.43 4.18
CA SER A 83 -0.03 23.08 5.31
C SER A 83 0.27 22.05 6.40
N ASP A 84 0.80 22.48 7.54
CA ASP A 84 1.03 21.59 8.68
C ASP A 84 -0.26 20.95 9.19
N THR A 85 -1.39 21.63 9.08
CA THR A 85 -2.68 21.20 9.64
C THR A 85 -3.74 20.87 8.59
N ALA A 86 -3.41 20.96 7.29
CA ALA A 86 -4.37 20.69 6.23
C ALA A 86 -3.78 20.00 5.00
N PHE A 87 -4.64 19.26 4.30
CA PHE A 87 -4.35 18.63 3.01
C PHE A 87 -5.49 18.85 2.01
N ILE A 88 -5.19 18.71 0.72
CA ILE A 88 -6.17 18.76 -0.35
C ILE A 88 -6.58 17.35 -0.72
N ALA A 89 -7.88 17.13 -0.87
CA ALA A 89 -8.48 15.88 -1.26
C ALA A 89 -9.45 16.06 -2.44
N ALA A 90 -9.68 15.00 -3.21
CA ALA A 90 -10.83 14.89 -4.09
C ALA A 90 -12.10 14.94 -3.24
N HIS A 91 -13.11 15.69 -3.70
CA HIS A 91 -14.40 15.73 -3.05
C HIS A 91 -15.09 14.37 -3.23
N CYS A 92 -15.55 13.79 -2.13
CA CYS A 92 -16.24 12.52 -2.09
C CYS A 92 -17.53 12.64 -1.29
N GLU A 93 -18.58 11.96 -1.75
CA GLU A 93 -19.68 11.61 -0.87
C GLU A 93 -19.28 10.35 -0.09
N MET A 94 -19.35 10.42 1.24
CA MET A 94 -18.85 9.37 2.13
C MET A 94 -19.87 8.22 2.24
N ILE A 95 -19.37 6.99 2.15
CA ILE A 95 -20.17 5.80 2.44
C ILE A 95 -20.20 5.65 3.98
N PRO A 96 -21.37 5.59 4.63
CA PRO A 96 -21.50 5.66 6.09
C PRO A 96 -21.16 4.32 6.79
N ILE A 97 -20.04 3.70 6.42
CA ILE A 97 -19.55 2.44 6.97
C ILE A 97 -18.11 2.62 7.44
N GLU A 98 -17.86 2.21 8.69
CA GLU A 98 -16.54 2.03 9.25
C GLU A 98 -16.04 0.62 8.94
N TRP A 99 -14.99 0.53 8.13
CA TRP A 99 -14.38 -0.74 7.75
C TRP A 99 -13.23 -1.05 8.70
N VAL A 100 -13.40 -2.08 9.53
CA VAL A 100 -12.40 -2.47 10.54
C VAL A 100 -11.73 -3.77 10.13
N CYS A 101 -10.40 -3.76 10.13
CA CYS A 101 -9.57 -4.93 9.87
C CYS A 101 -8.71 -5.25 11.10
N ARG A 102 -8.60 -6.54 11.46
CA ARG A 102 -7.86 -6.99 12.65
C ARG A 102 -6.88 -8.10 12.34
N ARG A 103 -5.65 -7.94 12.84
CA ARG A 103 -4.66 -9.01 12.99
C ARG A 103 -4.73 -9.67 14.35
N VAL A 104 -4.98 -8.90 15.41
CA VAL A 104 -4.99 -9.39 16.79
C VAL A 104 -6.34 -9.08 17.45
N ALA A 105 -6.92 -10.06 18.14
CA ALA A 105 -8.14 -9.88 18.91
C ALA A 105 -7.87 -9.02 20.15
N THR A 106 -8.50 -7.85 20.19
CA THR A 106 -8.54 -6.93 21.34
C THR A 106 -9.80 -6.06 21.27
N GLY A 107 -9.99 -5.16 22.24
CA GLY A 107 -11.03 -4.14 22.21
C GLY A 107 -12.45 -4.70 22.10
N SER A 108 -13.25 -4.12 21.20
CA SER A 108 -14.67 -4.48 21.03
C SER A 108 -14.89 -5.91 20.55
N PHE A 109 -13.91 -6.51 19.86
CA PHE A 109 -14.01 -7.89 19.40
C PHE A 109 -14.17 -8.85 20.58
N LEU A 110 -13.37 -8.69 21.63
CA LEU A 110 -13.43 -9.55 22.82
C LEU A 110 -14.75 -9.40 23.57
N LYS A 111 -15.31 -8.18 23.61
CA LYS A 111 -16.63 -7.91 24.22
C LYS A 111 -17.76 -8.65 23.51
N ARG A 112 -17.72 -8.69 22.16
CA ARG A 112 -18.72 -9.39 21.34
C ARG A 112 -18.51 -10.90 21.29
N ASN A 113 -17.31 -11.39 21.58
CA ASN A 113 -16.94 -12.80 21.46
C ASN A 113 -16.37 -13.32 22.80
N PRO A 114 -17.22 -13.44 23.85
CA PRO A 114 -16.78 -13.97 25.13
C PRO A 114 -16.19 -15.37 24.96
N GLY A 115 -15.03 -15.61 25.59
CA GLY A 115 -14.25 -16.85 25.47
C GLY A 115 -13.01 -16.72 24.57
N VAL A 116 -12.97 -15.74 23.66
CA VAL A 116 -11.74 -15.41 22.93
C VAL A 116 -10.79 -14.66 23.84
N LYS A 117 -9.51 -15.07 23.87
CA LYS A 117 -8.46 -14.41 24.65
C LYS A 117 -7.82 -13.29 23.85
N GLU A 118 -7.44 -12.22 24.55
CA GLU A 118 -6.63 -11.16 23.94
C GLU A 118 -5.31 -11.72 23.40
N GLY A 119 -4.87 -11.22 22.26
CA GLY A 119 -3.67 -11.73 21.58
C GLY A 119 -3.95 -12.82 20.55
N TYR A 120 -5.17 -13.36 20.46
CA TYR A 120 -5.55 -14.29 19.39
C TYR A 120 -5.27 -13.67 18.01
N ARG A 121 -4.58 -14.40 17.13
CA ARG A 121 -4.18 -13.90 15.82
C ARG A 121 -5.12 -14.39 14.71
N PHE A 122 -5.57 -13.47 13.88
CA PHE A 122 -6.36 -13.76 12.69
C PHE A 122 -5.46 -13.95 11.47
N SER A 123 -5.56 -15.13 10.84
CA SER A 123 -4.91 -15.49 9.58
C SER A 123 -5.89 -16.34 8.74
N PRO A 124 -6.56 -15.79 7.70
CA PRO A 124 -6.45 -14.41 7.20
C PRO A 124 -7.02 -13.36 8.15
N LEU A 125 -6.79 -12.08 7.84
CA LEU A 125 -7.27 -10.94 8.63
C LEU A 125 -8.80 -10.97 8.82
N LYS A 126 -9.27 -10.55 9.99
CA LYS A 126 -10.70 -10.42 10.27
C LYS A 126 -11.20 -9.07 9.79
N MET A 127 -12.18 -9.09 8.88
CA MET A 127 -12.94 -7.92 8.43
C MET A 127 -14.27 -7.81 9.18
N GLU A 128 -14.63 -6.57 9.54
CA GLU A 128 -15.89 -6.21 10.17
C GLU A 128 -16.37 -4.85 9.62
N MET A 129 -17.68 -4.63 9.60
CA MET A 129 -18.32 -3.37 9.20
C MET A 129 -19.15 -2.81 10.35
N PHE A 130 -19.12 -1.50 10.54
CA PHE A 130 -19.96 -0.80 11.50
C PHE A 130 -20.65 0.37 10.81
N PHE A 131 -21.97 0.47 10.96
CA PHE A 131 -22.73 1.58 10.40
C PHE A 131 -22.52 2.83 11.23
N LYS A 132 -22.24 3.96 10.57
CA LYS A 132 -21.99 5.23 11.27
C LYS A 132 -23.30 5.78 11.84
N ASP A 133 -23.47 5.61 13.14
CA ASP A 133 -24.63 6.07 13.90
C ASP A 133 -24.21 6.34 15.35
N ASP A 134 -23.83 7.59 15.61
CA ASP A 134 -23.40 8.06 16.93
C ASP A 134 -24.46 7.80 18.01
N ALA A 135 -25.76 7.82 17.66
CA ALA A 135 -26.85 7.61 18.60
C ALA A 135 -26.94 6.15 19.07
N ASN A 136 -26.56 5.20 18.21
CA ASN A 136 -26.59 3.77 18.48
C ASN A 136 -25.21 3.14 18.68
N ASN A 137 -24.18 3.96 18.93
CA ASN A 137 -22.80 3.53 19.16
C ASN A 137 -22.20 2.71 18.01
N ASP A 138 -22.46 3.12 16.77
CA ASP A 138 -21.96 2.51 15.54
C ASP A 138 -22.18 0.98 15.49
N PRO A 139 -23.43 0.52 15.30
CA PRO A 139 -23.76 -0.90 15.36
C PRO A 139 -23.04 -1.69 14.27
N GLN A 140 -22.62 -2.92 14.61
CA GLN A 140 -22.02 -3.82 13.62
C GLN A 140 -23.06 -4.19 12.55
N TRP A 141 -22.67 -4.11 11.28
CA TRP A 141 -23.49 -4.55 10.16
C TRP A 141 -22.91 -5.82 9.51
N SER A 142 -23.81 -6.69 9.05
CA SER A 142 -23.48 -7.79 8.14
C SER A 142 -23.42 -7.31 6.69
N GLU A 143 -22.93 -8.16 5.79
CA GLU A 143 -22.91 -7.88 4.35
C GLU A 143 -24.33 -7.71 3.80
N GLU A 144 -25.26 -8.55 4.23
CA GLU A 144 -26.66 -8.50 3.84
C GLU A 144 -27.34 -7.19 4.28
N GLN A 145 -27.04 -6.68 5.48
CA GLN A 145 -27.58 -5.40 5.92
C GLN A 145 -27.10 -4.23 5.05
N LEU A 146 -25.82 -4.24 4.65
CA LEU A 146 -25.29 -3.21 3.74
C LEU A 146 -25.95 -3.28 2.36
N LEU A 147 -26.16 -4.49 1.83
CA LEU A 147 -26.79 -4.71 0.53
C LEU A 147 -28.28 -4.31 0.53
N GLU A 148 -29.03 -4.70 1.57
CA GLU A 148 -30.45 -4.36 1.70
C GLU A 148 -30.69 -2.88 2.01
N ALA A 149 -29.71 -2.18 2.57
CA ALA A 149 -29.77 -0.73 2.74
C ALA A 149 -29.85 0.02 1.39
N LYS A 150 -29.47 -0.62 0.28
CA LYS A 150 -29.56 -0.07 -1.10
C LYS A 150 -29.01 1.35 -1.20
N LEU A 151 -27.89 1.59 -0.53
CA LEU A 151 -27.27 2.91 -0.47
C LEU A 151 -26.91 3.39 -1.88
N CYS A 152 -27.27 4.64 -2.19
CA CYS A 152 -26.84 5.33 -3.40
C CYS A 152 -26.01 6.53 -2.98
N VAL A 153 -24.73 6.54 -3.36
CA VAL A 153 -23.75 7.54 -2.93
C VAL A 153 -23.11 8.14 -4.18
N ALA A 154 -23.24 9.45 -4.39
CA ALA A 154 -22.86 10.16 -5.61
C ALA A 154 -23.37 9.48 -6.90
N GLY A 155 -24.59 8.93 -6.86
CA GLY A 155 -25.21 8.20 -7.99
C GLY A 155 -24.73 6.76 -8.18
N LEU A 156 -23.79 6.27 -7.37
CA LEU A 156 -23.36 4.87 -7.36
C LEU A 156 -24.18 4.06 -6.34
N THR A 157 -24.93 3.08 -6.82
CA THR A 157 -25.57 2.09 -5.94
C THR A 157 -24.53 1.12 -5.39
N ILE A 158 -24.47 1.01 -4.06
CA ILE A 158 -23.58 0.08 -3.34
C ILE A 158 -24.19 -1.32 -3.36
N GLY A 159 -23.82 -2.12 -4.36
CA GLY A 159 -24.21 -3.53 -4.48
C GLY A 159 -23.08 -4.48 -4.10
N GLN A 160 -23.24 -5.77 -4.44
CA GLN A 160 -22.26 -6.82 -4.14
C GLN A 160 -20.86 -6.50 -4.68
N CYS A 161 -20.77 -5.95 -5.90
CA CYS A 161 -19.48 -5.61 -6.50
C CYS A 161 -18.74 -4.54 -5.67
N GLU A 162 -19.44 -3.48 -5.28
CA GLU A 162 -18.88 -2.38 -4.47
C GLU A 162 -18.49 -2.85 -3.07
N LEU A 163 -19.33 -3.68 -2.44
CA LEU A 163 -19.04 -4.30 -1.15
C LEU A 163 -17.77 -5.14 -1.21
N ASP A 164 -17.66 -6.04 -2.20
CA ASP A 164 -16.48 -6.90 -2.36
C ASP A 164 -15.22 -6.06 -2.57
N ILE A 165 -15.33 -4.97 -3.36
CA ILE A 165 -14.23 -4.04 -3.62
C ILE A 165 -13.76 -3.36 -2.34
N MET A 166 -14.67 -2.80 -1.55
CA MET A 166 -14.31 -2.15 -0.28
C MET A 166 -13.74 -3.14 0.74
N SER A 167 -14.33 -4.33 0.84
CA SER A 167 -13.86 -5.40 1.74
C SER A 167 -12.42 -5.82 1.40
N ARG A 168 -12.15 -6.16 0.14
CA ARG A 168 -10.81 -6.59 -0.30
C ARG A 168 -9.79 -5.44 -0.30
N SER A 169 -10.24 -4.21 -0.57
CA SER A 169 -9.39 -3.01 -0.47
C SER A 169 -8.99 -2.76 0.98
N THR A 170 -9.90 -2.92 1.94
CA THR A 170 -9.59 -2.75 3.36
C THR A 170 -8.50 -3.72 3.82
N VAL A 171 -8.61 -4.99 3.44
CA VAL A 171 -7.58 -6.00 3.74
C VAL A 171 -6.24 -5.59 3.13
N ALA A 172 -6.22 -5.18 1.86
CA ALA A 172 -4.98 -4.78 1.18
C ALA A 172 -4.32 -3.55 1.84
N ILE A 173 -5.12 -2.55 2.20
CA ILE A 173 -4.66 -1.34 2.87
C ILE A 173 -4.09 -1.69 4.25
N PHE A 174 -4.77 -2.55 5.02
CA PHE A 174 -4.25 -3.03 6.30
C PHE A 174 -2.91 -3.73 6.14
N GLU A 175 -2.77 -4.66 5.20
CA GLU A 175 -1.53 -5.41 5.02
C GLU A 175 -0.37 -4.53 4.56
N ILE A 176 -0.62 -3.51 3.72
CA ILE A 176 0.38 -2.50 3.33
C ILE A 176 0.88 -1.72 4.55
N VAL A 177 -0.04 -1.19 5.36
CA VAL A 177 0.31 -0.40 6.55
C VAL A 177 0.96 -1.29 7.61
N GLU A 178 0.52 -2.55 7.76
CA GLU A 178 1.13 -3.56 8.66
C GLU A 178 2.57 -3.86 8.23
N LYS A 179 2.80 -4.13 6.94
CA LYS A 179 4.13 -4.41 6.39
C LYS A 179 5.09 -3.23 6.58
N ALA A 180 4.60 -2.00 6.38
CA ALA A 180 5.40 -0.80 6.56
C ALA A 180 5.77 -0.59 8.05
N TRP A 181 4.82 -0.72 8.98
CA TRP A 181 5.10 -0.58 10.41
C TRP A 181 6.02 -1.67 10.98
N ALA A 182 6.02 -2.86 10.39
CA ALA A 182 6.94 -3.93 10.77
C ALA A 182 8.42 -3.52 10.62
N THR A 183 8.75 -2.62 9.70
CA THR A 183 10.12 -2.07 9.54
C THR A 183 10.58 -1.27 10.76
N GLN A 184 9.64 -0.71 11.51
CA GLN A 184 9.88 0.08 12.72
C GLN A 184 9.68 -0.75 13.99
N ASN A 185 9.72 -2.08 13.90
CA ASN A 185 9.43 -3.02 14.99
C ASN A 185 8.08 -2.71 15.68
N CYS A 186 7.06 -2.35 14.90
CA CYS A 186 5.72 -2.06 15.40
C CYS A 186 4.73 -3.08 14.87
N THR A 187 3.87 -3.59 15.76
CA THR A 187 2.73 -4.44 15.38
C THR A 187 1.52 -3.56 15.16
N LEU A 188 1.02 -3.51 13.94
CA LEU A 188 -0.31 -2.98 13.63
C LEU A 188 -1.35 -4.03 14.04
N VAL A 189 -2.19 -3.70 15.01
CA VAL A 189 -3.11 -4.66 15.66
C VAL A 189 -4.45 -4.72 14.96
N ASP A 190 -5.06 -3.55 14.78
CA ASP A 190 -6.28 -3.33 14.01
C ASP A 190 -6.30 -1.90 13.48
N MET A 191 -7.13 -1.66 12.47
CA MET A 191 -7.30 -0.34 11.86
C MET A 191 -8.74 -0.18 11.36
N LYS A 192 -9.22 1.06 11.40
CA LYS A 192 -10.48 1.51 10.83
C LYS A 192 -10.21 2.47 9.67
N ILE A 193 -10.88 2.27 8.55
CA ILE A 193 -10.88 3.18 7.40
C ILE A 193 -12.31 3.46 6.91
N GLU A 194 -12.47 4.50 6.10
CA GLU A 194 -13.74 4.88 5.49
C GLU A 194 -13.53 5.10 3.98
N PHE A 195 -14.52 4.74 3.17
CA PHE A 195 -14.51 4.96 1.72
C PHE A 195 -15.49 6.06 1.34
N GLY A 196 -15.22 6.71 0.22
CA GLY A 196 -16.17 7.63 -0.42
C GLY A 196 -16.21 7.40 -1.92
N VAL A 197 -17.29 7.89 -2.55
CA VAL A 197 -17.41 7.92 -4.00
C VAL A 197 -16.99 9.31 -4.47
N SER A 198 -15.95 9.38 -5.31
CA SER A 198 -15.52 10.66 -5.87
C SER A 198 -16.61 11.27 -6.74
N VAL A 199 -17.01 12.50 -6.44
CA VAL A 199 -18.06 13.19 -7.21
C VAL A 199 -17.66 13.48 -8.65
N LYS A 200 -16.35 13.43 -8.95
CA LYS A 200 -15.80 13.69 -10.28
C LYS A 200 -15.64 12.42 -11.12
N SER A 201 -15.10 11.35 -10.54
CA SER A 201 -14.83 10.11 -11.28
C SER A 201 -15.91 9.03 -11.12
N GLY A 202 -16.77 9.14 -10.11
CA GLY A 202 -17.72 8.08 -9.75
C GLY A 202 -17.05 6.83 -9.15
N GLU A 203 -15.75 6.87 -8.88
CA GLU A 203 -15.01 5.73 -8.34
C GLU A 203 -15.04 5.71 -6.80
N ILE A 204 -15.10 4.50 -6.24
CA ILE A 204 -14.84 4.28 -4.82
C ILE A 204 -13.34 4.49 -4.56
N VAL A 205 -13.04 5.35 -3.60
CA VAL A 205 -11.68 5.66 -3.16
C VAL A 205 -11.58 5.60 -1.64
N LEU A 206 -10.42 5.21 -1.12
CA LEU A 206 -10.10 5.39 0.29
C LEU A 206 -10.15 6.89 0.60
N ALA A 207 -10.95 7.29 1.58
CA ALA A 207 -11.19 8.68 1.93
C ALA A 207 -10.96 8.91 3.44
N ASP A 208 -11.57 9.97 3.97
CA ASP A 208 -11.38 10.41 5.35
C ASP A 208 -9.90 10.63 5.72
N VAL A 209 -9.45 10.08 6.85
CA VAL A 209 -8.11 10.20 7.40
C VAL A 209 -7.66 8.86 7.97
N ILE A 210 -6.36 8.57 7.86
CA ILE A 210 -5.71 7.54 8.65
C ILE A 210 -4.71 8.24 9.55
N ASP A 211 -5.05 8.40 10.82
CA ASP A 211 -4.17 8.99 11.82
C ASP A 211 -4.04 8.05 13.04
N ASN A 212 -3.44 8.56 14.11
CA ASN A 212 -3.22 7.77 15.32
C ASN A 212 -4.50 7.48 16.14
N ASP A 213 -5.66 7.95 15.67
CA ASP A 213 -6.98 7.59 16.16
C ASP A 213 -7.55 6.37 15.41
N SER A 214 -7.06 6.11 14.20
CA SER A 214 -7.59 5.11 13.26
C SER A 214 -7.10 3.69 13.52
N TRP A 215 -6.01 3.48 14.28
CA TRP A 215 -5.43 2.17 14.50
C TRP A 215 -5.10 1.86 15.96
N ARG A 216 -4.68 0.62 16.21
CA ARG A 216 -3.89 0.22 17.39
C ARG A 216 -2.46 -0.15 16.97
N LEU A 217 -1.48 0.43 17.66
CA LEU A 217 -0.07 0.28 17.30
C LEU A 217 0.78 -0.06 18.53
N TRP A 218 1.35 -1.26 18.54
CA TRP A 218 2.13 -1.80 19.66
C TRP A 218 3.61 -1.98 19.28
N PRO A 219 4.51 -1.13 19.79
CA PRO A 219 5.95 -1.35 19.67
C PRO A 219 6.35 -2.73 20.21
N ALA A 220 7.18 -3.45 19.47
CA ALA A 220 7.61 -4.82 19.76
C ALA A 220 6.46 -5.84 19.99
N GLY A 221 5.23 -5.51 19.57
CA GLY A 221 4.05 -6.32 19.85
C GLY A 221 3.56 -6.26 21.31
N ASP A 222 4.09 -5.35 22.11
CA ASP A 222 3.76 -5.19 23.52
C ASP A 222 2.65 -4.14 23.72
N ARG A 223 1.48 -4.60 24.17
CA ARG A 223 0.33 -3.73 24.46
C ARG A 223 0.64 -2.66 25.50
N SER A 224 1.51 -2.94 26.48
CA SER A 224 1.85 -1.96 27.51
C SER A 224 2.56 -0.71 26.95
N GLN A 225 3.12 -0.83 25.74
CA GLN A 225 3.83 0.24 25.05
C GLN A 225 2.97 0.95 24.00
N GLN A 226 1.65 0.67 23.96
CA GLN A 226 0.74 1.19 22.93
C GLN A 226 0.91 2.71 22.70
N LYS A 227 1.00 3.09 21.42
CA LYS A 227 1.27 4.47 21.00
C LYS A 227 0.06 5.17 20.40
N ASP A 228 -1.05 4.46 20.27
CA ASP A 228 -2.28 4.96 19.68
C ASP A 228 -3.24 5.58 20.71
N LYS A 229 -4.38 6.07 20.21
CA LYS A 229 -5.45 6.69 21.00
C LYS A 229 -6.04 5.80 22.08
N GLN A 230 -5.85 4.48 22.05
CA GLN A 230 -6.32 3.59 23.11
C GLN A 230 -5.79 4.00 24.49
N MET A 231 -4.58 4.57 24.59
CA MET A 231 -4.07 5.17 25.83
C MET A 231 -5.02 6.20 26.43
N TYR A 232 -5.52 7.12 25.59
CA TYR A 232 -6.46 8.16 26.02
C TYR A 232 -7.84 7.60 26.39
N ARG A 233 -8.28 6.53 25.70
CA ARG A 233 -9.55 5.84 26.01
C ARG A 233 -9.50 5.15 27.38
N GLU A 234 -8.34 4.65 27.79
CA GLU A 234 -8.15 3.87 29.02
C GLU A 234 -7.81 4.73 30.25
N LEU A 235 -7.57 6.03 30.08
CA LEU A 235 -7.38 6.93 31.21
C LEU A 235 -8.62 6.93 32.11
N LYS A 236 -8.42 6.60 33.39
CA LYS A 236 -9.46 6.71 34.42
C LYS A 236 -9.87 8.18 34.60
N GLU A 237 -8.87 9.06 34.71
CA GLU A 237 -9.03 10.50 34.83
C GLU A 237 -8.12 11.22 33.82
N VAL A 238 -8.58 12.34 33.29
CA VAL A 238 -7.82 13.16 32.33
C VAL A 238 -7.09 14.25 33.11
N THR A 239 -5.82 13.99 33.44
CA THR A 239 -4.93 14.99 34.06
C THR A 239 -4.02 15.64 33.02
N PRO A 240 -3.46 16.83 33.28
CA PRO A 240 -2.48 17.45 32.39
C PRO A 240 -1.29 16.52 32.07
N GLU A 241 -0.79 15.78 33.05
CA GLU A 241 0.34 14.86 32.91
C GLU A 241 -0.02 13.68 32.00
N ALA A 242 -1.22 13.11 32.18
CA ALA A 242 -1.72 12.03 31.34
C ALA A 242 -1.91 12.50 29.89
N MET A 243 -2.41 13.72 29.69
CA MET A 243 -2.54 14.33 28.36
C MET A 243 -1.18 14.59 27.69
N GLN A 244 -0.16 15.00 28.45
CA GLN A 244 1.21 15.11 27.92
C GLN A 244 1.80 13.76 27.52
N MET A 245 1.49 12.68 28.25
CA MET A 245 1.87 11.33 27.84
C MET A 245 1.18 10.92 26.53
N VAL A 246 -0.12 11.17 26.38
CA VAL A 246 -0.87 10.91 25.13
C VAL A 246 -0.25 11.70 23.98
N LYS A 247 0.04 12.99 24.18
CA LYS A 247 0.68 13.84 23.17
C LYS A 247 2.04 13.29 22.74
N ARG A 248 2.91 12.91 23.68
CA ARG A 248 4.22 12.30 23.40
C ARG A 248 4.10 11.02 22.57
N ASN A 249 3.08 10.20 22.82
CA ASN A 249 2.82 9.01 22.00
C ASN A 249 2.43 9.37 20.56
N PHE A 250 1.60 10.40 20.38
CA PHE A 250 1.23 10.91 19.06
C PHE A 250 2.43 11.50 18.31
N GLU A 251 3.28 12.26 18.98
CA GLU A 251 4.53 12.80 18.43
C GLU A 251 5.48 11.67 17.99
N TRP A 252 5.66 10.66 18.84
CA TRP A 252 6.48 9.48 18.54
C TRP A 252 6.06 8.78 17.24
N VAL A 253 4.75 8.64 17.02
CA VAL A 253 4.17 8.07 15.79
C VAL A 253 4.41 9.01 14.61
N SER A 254 4.15 10.30 14.78
CA SER A 254 4.33 11.32 13.73
C SER A 254 5.78 11.44 13.23
N GLU A 255 6.75 11.21 14.10
CA GLU A 255 8.16 11.17 13.72
C GLU A 255 8.48 9.95 12.85
N ARG A 256 7.99 8.77 13.25
CA ARG A 256 8.29 7.49 12.59
C ARG A 256 7.49 7.23 11.33
N VAL A 257 6.31 7.82 11.20
CA VAL A 257 5.45 7.63 10.01
C VAL A 257 6.15 8.08 8.71
N LYS A 258 7.09 9.02 8.79
CA LYS A 258 7.91 9.44 7.64
C LYS A 258 8.86 8.34 7.17
N LEU A 259 9.42 7.56 8.10
CA LEU A 259 10.35 6.45 7.81
C LEU A 259 9.66 5.31 7.05
N LEU A 260 8.33 5.24 7.07
CA LEU A 260 7.55 4.27 6.30
C LEU A 260 7.67 4.51 4.78
N LEU A 261 8.03 5.73 4.36
CA LEU A 261 8.23 6.11 2.96
C LEU A 261 9.67 5.86 2.49
N GLU A 262 10.60 5.55 3.40
CA GLU A 262 12.01 5.38 3.10
C GLU A 262 12.32 3.89 2.80
N PRO A 263 13.02 3.57 1.70
CA PRO A 263 13.40 2.20 1.41
C PRO A 263 14.37 1.66 2.48
N GLN A 264 14.13 0.43 2.95
CA GLN A 264 14.98 -0.20 3.97
C GLN A 264 16.30 -0.76 3.40
N ALA A 265 16.33 -1.06 2.10
CA ALA A 265 17.52 -1.59 1.44
C ALA A 265 17.58 -1.06 0.00
N SER A 266 18.77 -0.69 -0.46
CA SER A 266 19.01 -0.51 -1.89
C SER A 266 18.98 -1.88 -2.56
N SER A 267 18.28 -2.01 -3.68
CA SER A 267 18.27 -3.24 -4.48
C SER A 267 18.24 -2.89 -5.96
N ARG A 268 18.60 -3.85 -6.81
CA ARG A 268 18.57 -3.65 -8.27
C ARG A 268 18.34 -4.92 -9.05
N VAL A 269 17.97 -4.74 -10.31
CA VAL A 269 17.97 -5.78 -11.33
C VAL A 269 19.05 -5.46 -12.36
N VAL A 270 19.84 -6.46 -12.73
CA VAL A 270 20.83 -6.34 -13.82
C VAL A 270 20.43 -7.26 -14.96
N LEU A 271 20.09 -6.66 -16.10
CA LEU A 271 19.75 -7.36 -17.33
C LEU A 271 21.02 -7.58 -18.15
N LEU A 272 21.38 -8.84 -18.35
CA LEU A 272 22.50 -9.24 -19.20
C LEU A 272 21.94 -9.76 -20.52
N MET A 273 22.21 -9.06 -21.61
CA MET A 273 21.78 -9.48 -22.95
C MET A 273 22.95 -10.02 -23.78
N GLY A 274 22.72 -11.16 -24.45
CA GLY A 274 23.74 -11.80 -25.30
C GLY A 274 24.05 -11.07 -26.60
N SER A 275 23.12 -10.20 -27.03
CA SER A 275 23.15 -9.47 -28.30
C SER A 275 22.37 -8.16 -28.16
N THR A 276 22.82 -7.11 -28.83
CA THR A 276 22.11 -5.83 -28.90
C THR A 276 20.79 -5.91 -29.66
N SER A 277 20.58 -6.96 -30.46
CA SER A 277 19.29 -7.25 -31.10
C SER A 277 18.14 -7.41 -30.10
N ASP A 278 18.45 -7.82 -28.86
CA ASP A 278 17.45 -8.16 -27.85
C ASP A 278 17.10 -6.96 -26.94
N VAL A 279 17.61 -5.76 -27.26
CA VAL A 279 17.42 -4.55 -26.46
C VAL A 279 15.94 -4.21 -26.25
N ALA A 280 15.11 -4.38 -27.29
CA ALA A 280 13.68 -4.10 -27.19
C ALA A 280 12.97 -5.03 -26.19
N HIS A 281 13.42 -6.27 -26.04
CA HIS A 281 12.91 -7.19 -25.03
C HIS A 281 13.38 -6.76 -23.62
N CYS A 282 14.66 -6.40 -23.47
CA CYS A 282 15.22 -5.92 -22.21
C CYS A 282 14.56 -4.63 -21.72
N GLU A 283 14.23 -3.71 -22.63
CA GLU A 283 13.53 -2.46 -22.31
C GLU A 283 12.13 -2.69 -21.74
N LYS A 284 11.42 -3.75 -22.17
CA LYS A 284 10.14 -4.14 -21.54
C LYS A 284 10.35 -4.56 -20.09
N ILE A 285 11.37 -5.37 -19.81
CA ILE A 285 11.73 -5.77 -18.44
C ILE A 285 12.10 -4.54 -17.60
N ARG A 286 12.96 -3.66 -18.14
CA ARG A 286 13.38 -2.42 -17.46
C ARG A 286 12.19 -1.52 -17.11
N LYS A 287 11.27 -1.32 -18.05
CA LYS A 287 10.04 -0.54 -17.84
C LYS A 287 9.16 -1.17 -16.76
N ALA A 288 9.03 -2.49 -16.76
CA ALA A 288 8.26 -3.19 -15.74
C ALA A 288 8.92 -3.10 -14.34
N CYS A 289 10.24 -3.23 -14.23
CA CYS A 289 10.98 -3.00 -12.98
C CYS A 289 10.75 -1.59 -12.44
N ALA A 290 10.74 -0.57 -13.30
CA ALA A 290 10.49 0.82 -12.91
C ALA A 290 9.10 1.02 -12.28
N SER A 291 8.08 0.27 -12.72
CA SER A 291 6.74 0.33 -12.12
C SER A 291 6.72 -0.14 -10.65
N TYR A 292 7.64 -1.04 -10.28
CA TYR A 292 7.86 -1.49 -8.92
C TYR A 292 8.87 -0.62 -8.15
N GLY A 293 9.41 0.45 -8.75
CA GLY A 293 10.41 1.31 -8.13
C GLY A 293 11.81 0.69 -8.05
N ILE A 294 12.09 -0.36 -8.85
CA ILE A 294 13.34 -1.10 -8.80
C ILE A 294 14.32 -0.54 -9.85
N PRO A 295 15.51 -0.05 -9.44
CA PRO A 295 16.60 0.31 -10.36
C PRO A 295 16.96 -0.87 -11.25
N CYS A 296 17.05 -0.64 -12.55
CA CYS A 296 17.31 -1.68 -13.54
C CYS A 296 18.41 -1.25 -14.52
N VAL A 297 19.49 -2.02 -14.59
CA VAL A 297 20.69 -1.74 -15.39
C VAL A 297 20.80 -2.72 -16.54
N LEU A 298 21.10 -2.25 -17.76
CA LEU A 298 21.29 -3.08 -18.93
C LEU A 298 22.78 -3.22 -19.23
N ARG A 299 23.21 -4.44 -19.52
CA ARG A 299 24.58 -4.76 -19.97
C ARG A 299 24.53 -5.74 -21.13
N VAL A 300 25.53 -5.65 -22.00
CA VAL A 300 25.72 -6.56 -23.13
C VAL A 300 26.91 -7.45 -22.82
N THR A 301 26.70 -8.76 -22.79
CA THR A 301 27.77 -9.74 -22.60
C THR A 301 27.34 -11.11 -23.10
N SER A 302 28.28 -11.90 -23.63
CA SER A 302 27.97 -13.20 -24.24
C SER A 302 28.81 -14.30 -23.61
N ALA A 303 28.14 -15.27 -22.97
CA ALA A 303 28.82 -16.44 -22.41
C ALA A 303 29.51 -17.33 -23.46
N HIS A 304 29.10 -17.25 -24.73
CA HIS A 304 29.76 -17.98 -25.82
C HIS A 304 30.97 -17.25 -26.40
N LYS A 305 30.89 -15.92 -26.53
CA LYS A 305 31.88 -15.10 -27.27
C LYS A 305 32.84 -14.33 -26.35
N GLY A 306 32.52 -14.20 -25.07
CA GLY A 306 33.29 -13.49 -24.04
C GLY A 306 32.88 -13.93 -22.63
N PRO A 307 33.09 -15.21 -22.28
CA PRO A 307 32.75 -15.72 -20.95
C PRO A 307 33.54 -15.05 -19.82
N ASP A 308 34.80 -14.71 -20.06
CA ASP A 308 35.67 -13.98 -19.14
C ASP A 308 35.11 -12.59 -18.79
N GLU A 309 34.66 -11.83 -19.80
CA GLU A 309 34.01 -10.53 -19.59
C GLU A 309 32.68 -10.67 -18.86
N THR A 310 31.91 -11.74 -19.15
CA THR A 310 30.65 -12.03 -18.43
C THR A 310 30.91 -12.22 -16.93
N LEU A 311 31.96 -12.99 -16.57
CA LEU A 311 32.35 -13.21 -15.18
C LEU A 311 32.89 -11.94 -14.52
N ARG A 312 33.61 -11.10 -15.27
CA ARG A 312 34.11 -9.80 -14.80
C ARG A 312 32.96 -8.84 -14.48
N ILE A 313 31.99 -8.70 -15.39
CA ILE A 313 30.79 -7.86 -15.19
C ILE A 313 29.98 -8.36 -14.00
N LYS A 314 29.78 -9.67 -13.87
CA LYS A 314 29.13 -10.27 -12.70
C LYS A 314 29.82 -9.85 -11.40
N ALA A 315 31.16 -9.93 -11.35
CA ALA A 315 31.94 -9.58 -10.18
C ALA A 315 31.81 -8.09 -9.79
N GLU A 316 31.65 -7.17 -10.76
CA GLU A 316 31.35 -5.75 -10.47
C GLU A 316 30.10 -5.61 -9.59
N TYR A 317 29.05 -6.37 -9.91
CA TYR A 317 27.76 -6.27 -9.23
C TYR A 317 27.66 -7.10 -7.95
N GLU A 318 28.52 -8.11 -7.77
CA GLU A 318 28.66 -8.82 -6.49
C GLU A 318 29.54 -8.05 -5.50
N GLY A 319 30.47 -7.23 -5.99
CA GLY A 319 31.50 -6.59 -5.18
C GLY A 319 31.10 -5.30 -4.47
N ASP A 320 29.99 -4.65 -4.86
CA ASP A 320 29.59 -3.35 -4.30
C ASP A 320 28.57 -3.43 -3.15
N GLY A 321 28.15 -4.65 -2.77
CA GLY A 321 27.27 -4.90 -1.63
C GLY A 321 25.78 -4.59 -1.87
N VAL A 322 25.36 -4.26 -3.10
CA VAL A 322 23.94 -4.03 -3.41
C VAL A 322 23.23 -5.35 -3.77
N PRO A 323 22.20 -5.78 -3.01
CA PRO A 323 21.35 -6.91 -3.37
C PRO A 323 20.87 -6.85 -4.82
N THR A 324 21.25 -7.86 -5.61
CA THR A 324 21.06 -7.87 -7.06
C THR A 324 20.35 -9.14 -7.50
N VAL A 325 19.35 -8.99 -8.38
CA VAL A 325 18.79 -10.11 -9.16
C VAL A 325 19.29 -9.98 -10.60
N PHE A 326 19.89 -11.04 -11.13
CA PHE A 326 20.33 -11.08 -12.52
C PHE A 326 19.23 -11.64 -13.42
N VAL A 327 19.04 -11.01 -14.57
CA VAL A 327 18.19 -11.54 -15.64
C VAL A 327 19.04 -11.76 -16.88
N ALA A 328 19.08 -13.01 -17.35
CA ALA A 328 19.75 -13.38 -18.59
C ALA A 328 18.77 -13.37 -19.75
N VAL A 329 19.05 -12.56 -20.76
CA VAL A 329 18.29 -12.47 -22.01
C VAL A 329 19.18 -12.95 -23.15
N ALA A 330 18.95 -14.19 -23.60
CA ALA A 330 19.67 -14.78 -24.72
C ALA A 330 18.70 -15.62 -25.57
N GLY A 331 18.63 -15.32 -26.86
CA GLY A 331 17.92 -16.16 -27.83
C GLY A 331 18.72 -17.41 -28.21
N ARG A 332 18.10 -18.32 -28.97
CA ARG A 332 18.71 -19.59 -29.40
C ARG A 332 19.08 -20.47 -28.19
N SER A 333 20.26 -21.08 -28.23
CA SER A 333 20.83 -21.83 -27.09
C SER A 333 21.31 -20.85 -26.00
N ASN A 334 20.50 -20.68 -24.96
CA ASN A 334 20.81 -19.83 -23.82
C ASN A 334 21.86 -20.47 -22.92
N CYS A 335 23.12 -20.05 -23.06
CA CYS A 335 24.21 -20.38 -22.15
C CYS A 335 24.47 -19.27 -21.11
N LEU A 336 23.96 -18.06 -21.34
CA LEU A 336 24.19 -16.91 -20.46
C LEU A 336 23.55 -17.13 -19.08
N GLY A 337 22.31 -17.61 -19.03
CA GLY A 337 21.64 -17.96 -17.77
C GLY A 337 22.38 -19.03 -16.97
N PRO A 338 22.66 -20.21 -17.56
CA PRO A 338 23.40 -21.28 -16.90
C PRO A 338 24.81 -20.87 -16.42
N VAL A 339 25.59 -20.17 -17.25
CA VAL A 339 26.95 -19.71 -16.85
C VAL A 339 26.87 -18.74 -15.68
N MET A 340 25.93 -17.79 -15.72
CA MET A 340 25.71 -16.90 -14.57
C MET A 340 25.30 -17.70 -13.34
N SER A 341 24.30 -18.58 -13.45
CA SER A 341 23.77 -19.36 -12.32
C SER A 341 24.78 -20.29 -11.67
N GLY A 342 25.76 -20.80 -12.42
CA GLY A 342 26.83 -21.63 -11.86
C GLY A 342 27.93 -20.83 -11.14
N ASN A 343 27.98 -19.51 -11.32
CA ASN A 343 29.10 -18.67 -10.88
C ASN A 343 28.67 -17.51 -9.96
N THR A 344 27.41 -17.43 -9.55
CA THR A 344 26.91 -16.45 -8.57
C THR A 344 26.02 -17.11 -7.53
N ALA A 345 26.07 -16.60 -6.30
CA ALA A 345 25.12 -16.96 -5.25
C ALA A 345 23.81 -16.16 -5.35
N TYR A 346 23.76 -15.13 -6.19
CA TYR A 346 22.56 -14.33 -6.39
C TYR A 346 21.53 -15.02 -7.30
N PRO A 347 20.24 -14.66 -7.19
CA PRO A 347 19.22 -15.24 -8.07
C PRO A 347 19.47 -14.88 -9.54
N VAL A 348 19.37 -15.90 -10.41
CA VAL A 348 19.44 -15.74 -11.86
C VAL A 348 18.12 -16.19 -12.48
N ILE A 349 17.55 -15.34 -13.32
CA ILE A 349 16.31 -15.59 -14.06
C ILE A 349 16.65 -15.57 -15.56
N SER A 350 16.38 -16.66 -16.26
CA SER A 350 16.40 -16.65 -17.72
C SER A 350 15.06 -16.12 -18.25
N CYS A 351 15.12 -15.06 -19.08
CA CYS A 351 13.98 -14.50 -19.80
C CYS A 351 14.31 -14.48 -21.30
N PRO A 352 14.23 -15.63 -21.99
CA PRO A 352 14.64 -15.72 -23.38
C PRO A 352 13.65 -14.99 -24.30
N PRO A 353 14.12 -14.26 -25.33
CA PRO A 353 13.27 -13.55 -26.29
C PRO A 353 12.69 -14.51 -27.34
N LEU A 354 11.84 -15.44 -26.91
CA LEU A 354 11.28 -16.49 -27.76
C LEU A 354 10.32 -15.93 -28.82
N THR A 355 10.38 -16.50 -30.02
CA THR A 355 9.40 -16.28 -31.10
C THR A 355 8.70 -17.60 -31.46
N PRO A 356 7.54 -17.56 -32.15
CA PRO A 356 6.83 -18.79 -32.56
C PRO A 356 7.66 -19.71 -33.46
N ASP A 357 8.60 -19.18 -34.23
CA ASP A 357 9.38 -19.93 -35.23
C ASP A 357 10.26 -21.01 -34.59
N TRP A 358 11.00 -20.66 -33.52
CA TRP A 358 12.00 -21.53 -32.88
C TRP A 358 11.89 -21.61 -31.36
N GLY A 359 10.97 -20.85 -30.77
CA GLY A 359 10.76 -20.78 -29.33
C GLY A 359 10.53 -22.15 -28.65
N PRO A 360 9.74 -23.07 -29.24
CA PRO A 360 9.54 -24.40 -28.67
C PRO A 360 10.83 -25.24 -28.55
N GLN A 361 11.83 -24.99 -29.39
CA GLN A 361 13.13 -25.67 -29.31
C GLN A 361 14.09 -24.91 -28.38
N ASP A 362 14.16 -23.59 -28.51
CA ASP A 362 15.08 -22.73 -27.78
C ASP A 362 14.85 -22.75 -26.27
N VAL A 363 13.59 -22.82 -25.82
CA VAL A 363 13.22 -22.77 -24.39
C VAL A 363 13.89 -23.86 -23.55
N TRP A 364 14.15 -25.04 -24.13
CA TRP A 364 14.75 -26.17 -23.43
C TRP A 364 16.16 -25.87 -22.92
N SER A 365 16.88 -24.95 -23.59
CA SER A 365 18.21 -24.50 -23.15
C SER A 365 18.16 -23.73 -21.82
N SER A 366 17.02 -23.14 -21.46
CA SER A 366 16.82 -22.45 -20.18
C SER A 366 16.24 -23.36 -19.09
N LEU A 367 15.53 -24.44 -19.49
CA LEU A 367 14.83 -25.34 -18.56
C LEU A 367 15.68 -26.54 -18.10
N ARG A 368 16.42 -27.17 -19.01
CA ARG A 368 17.17 -28.40 -18.73
C ARG A 368 18.64 -28.09 -18.49
N MET A 369 19.02 -27.99 -17.22
CA MET A 369 20.39 -27.70 -16.80
C MET A 369 21.07 -28.90 -16.14
N PRO A 370 22.41 -28.92 -16.07
CA PRO A 370 23.16 -29.81 -15.19
C PRO A 370 22.77 -29.63 -13.71
N SER A 371 23.10 -30.60 -12.87
CA SER A 371 22.87 -30.50 -11.42
C SER A 371 23.69 -29.37 -10.79
N GLY A 372 23.18 -28.80 -9.69
CA GLY A 372 23.83 -27.72 -8.95
C GLY A 372 23.49 -26.30 -9.45
N LEU A 373 22.65 -26.16 -10.47
CA LEU A 373 22.22 -24.86 -10.99
C LEU A 373 20.77 -24.54 -10.57
N GLY A 374 20.58 -23.36 -9.97
CA GLY A 374 19.29 -22.85 -9.50
C GLY A 374 18.61 -21.85 -10.44
N CYS A 375 19.05 -21.72 -11.70
CA CYS A 375 18.47 -20.76 -12.63
C CYS A 375 16.98 -21.02 -12.85
N SER A 376 16.17 -19.99 -12.62
CA SER A 376 14.75 -20.01 -12.95
C SER A 376 14.52 -19.57 -14.39
N THR A 377 13.35 -19.88 -14.96
CA THR A 377 12.94 -19.42 -16.29
C THR A 377 11.58 -18.74 -16.21
N VAL A 378 11.48 -17.51 -16.72
CA VAL A 378 10.23 -16.75 -16.82
C VAL A 378 10.12 -16.19 -18.24
N LEU A 379 9.05 -16.52 -18.97
CA LEU A 379 8.97 -16.23 -20.40
C LEU A 379 8.49 -14.81 -20.72
N SER A 380 7.58 -14.25 -19.92
CA SER A 380 7.08 -12.89 -20.12
C SER A 380 8.08 -11.88 -19.54
N PRO A 381 8.44 -10.82 -20.29
CA PRO A 381 9.27 -9.73 -19.79
C PRO A 381 8.70 -9.08 -18.51
N GLU A 382 7.39 -8.82 -18.52
CA GLU A 382 6.68 -8.18 -17.41
C GLU A 382 6.62 -9.12 -16.20
N ALA A 383 6.34 -10.41 -16.43
CA ALA A 383 6.37 -11.42 -15.37
C ALA A 383 7.78 -11.63 -14.80
N CYS A 384 8.84 -11.50 -15.62
CA CYS A 384 10.22 -11.58 -15.16
C CYS A 384 10.55 -10.44 -14.19
N ALA A 385 10.19 -9.21 -14.55
CA ALA A 385 10.31 -8.07 -13.65
C ALA A 385 9.47 -8.24 -12.38
N GLN A 386 8.24 -8.77 -12.50
CA GLN A 386 7.39 -9.06 -11.34
C GLN A 386 7.98 -10.14 -10.43
N PHE A 387 8.60 -11.19 -10.99
CA PHE A 387 9.26 -12.23 -10.21
C PHE A 387 10.50 -11.69 -9.48
N ALA A 388 11.31 -10.85 -10.15
CA ALA A 388 12.39 -10.12 -9.50
C ALA A 388 11.85 -9.21 -8.37
N ALA A 389 10.75 -8.51 -8.60
CA ALA A 389 10.09 -7.70 -7.57
C ALA A 389 9.59 -8.55 -6.39
N GLN A 390 9.07 -9.76 -6.62
CA GLN A 390 8.62 -10.67 -5.55
C GLN A 390 9.79 -11.13 -4.68
N ILE A 391 10.96 -11.40 -5.30
CA ILE A 391 12.20 -11.74 -4.57
C ILE A 391 12.63 -10.55 -3.70
N LEU A 392 12.75 -9.36 -4.30
CA LEU A 392 13.22 -8.16 -3.60
C LEU A 392 12.23 -7.67 -2.53
N GLY A 393 10.93 -7.83 -2.77
CA GLY A 393 9.86 -7.50 -1.83
C GLY A 393 9.86 -8.34 -0.53
N LEU A 394 10.67 -9.39 -0.44
CA LEU A 394 10.90 -10.09 0.83
C LEU A 394 11.65 -9.20 1.84
N ARG A 395 12.46 -8.24 1.37
CA ARG A 395 13.28 -7.34 2.20
C ARG A 395 12.89 -5.87 2.04
N ASP A 396 12.36 -5.49 0.88
CA ASP A 396 11.91 -4.12 0.61
C ASP A 396 10.37 -4.03 0.73
N HIS A 397 9.90 -3.34 1.77
CA HIS A 397 8.45 -3.20 1.99
C HIS A 397 7.78 -2.35 0.92
N LEU A 398 8.45 -1.37 0.30
CA LEU A 398 7.85 -0.52 -0.73
C LEU A 398 7.56 -1.32 -2.01
N VAL A 399 8.51 -2.17 -2.42
CA VAL A 399 8.31 -3.10 -3.54
C VAL A 399 7.17 -4.07 -3.22
N TRP A 400 7.14 -4.61 -2.00
CA TRP A 400 6.06 -5.49 -1.54
C TRP A 400 4.69 -4.80 -1.59
N CYS A 401 4.61 -3.54 -1.17
CA CYS A 401 3.35 -2.79 -1.17
C CYS A 401 2.82 -2.57 -2.59
N LYS A 402 3.69 -2.26 -3.55
CA LYS A 402 3.32 -2.15 -4.97
C LYS A 402 2.82 -3.47 -5.55
N LEU A 403 3.45 -4.59 -5.22
CA LEU A 403 2.95 -5.92 -5.59
C LEU A 403 1.56 -6.18 -4.99
N ARG A 404 1.37 -5.86 -3.71
CA ARG A 404 0.11 -6.11 -3.01
C ARG A 404 -1.05 -5.29 -3.56
N ALA A 405 -0.79 -4.02 -3.88
CA ALA A 405 -1.75 -3.14 -4.52
C ALA A 405 -2.04 -3.55 -5.97
N SER A 406 -1.02 -3.98 -6.72
CA SER A 406 -1.20 -4.52 -8.08
C SER A 406 -2.16 -5.73 -8.08
N MET A 407 -2.00 -6.67 -7.13
CA MET A 407 -2.92 -7.81 -6.98
C MET A 407 -4.37 -7.38 -6.70
N LEU A 408 -4.56 -6.32 -5.90
CA LEU A 408 -5.89 -5.75 -5.65
C LEU A 408 -6.45 -5.14 -6.95
N ASN A 409 -5.70 -4.26 -7.60
CA ASN A 409 -6.15 -3.50 -8.76
C ASN A 409 -6.50 -4.41 -9.95
N THR A 410 -5.73 -5.48 -10.17
CA THR A 410 -6.06 -6.50 -11.19
C THR A 410 -7.39 -7.17 -10.86
N TRP A 411 -7.62 -7.56 -9.61
CA TRP A 411 -8.89 -8.18 -9.21
C TRP A 411 -10.07 -7.20 -9.29
N VAL A 412 -9.89 -5.93 -8.89
CA VAL A 412 -10.92 -4.89 -9.03
C VAL A 412 -11.26 -4.69 -10.50
N SER A 413 -10.27 -4.68 -11.39
CA SER A 413 -10.48 -4.55 -12.83
C SER A 413 -11.33 -5.70 -13.39
N LEU A 414 -11.09 -6.93 -12.93
CA LEU A 414 -11.92 -8.09 -13.30
C LEU A 414 -13.36 -7.93 -12.81
N LYS A 415 -13.58 -7.51 -11.56
CA LYS A 415 -14.92 -7.27 -11.00
C LYS A 415 -15.71 -6.21 -11.74
N LEU A 416 -15.05 -5.10 -12.08
CA LEU A 416 -15.67 -4.01 -12.84
C LEU A 416 -15.97 -4.43 -14.28
N ALA A 417 -15.07 -5.19 -14.92
CA ALA A 417 -15.31 -5.73 -16.26
C ALA A 417 -16.52 -6.68 -16.28
N ASP A 418 -16.59 -7.62 -15.34
CA ASP A 418 -17.72 -8.55 -15.21
C ASP A 418 -19.04 -7.81 -14.96
N LYS A 419 -19.07 -6.87 -14.01
CA LYS A 419 -20.25 -6.01 -13.75
C LYS A 419 -20.70 -5.27 -15.01
N LYS A 420 -19.77 -4.74 -15.79
CA LYS A 420 -20.07 -4.07 -17.06
C LYS A 420 -20.71 -5.03 -18.07
N PHE A 421 -20.22 -6.25 -18.20
CA PHE A 421 -20.80 -7.23 -19.12
C PHE A 421 -22.17 -7.75 -18.66
N GLN A 422 -22.37 -7.94 -17.36
CA GLN A 422 -23.68 -8.31 -16.80
C GLN A 422 -24.77 -7.26 -17.11
N ALA A 423 -24.42 -5.97 -17.08
CA ALA A 423 -25.35 -4.90 -17.43
C ALA A 423 -25.72 -4.87 -18.92
N CYS A 424 -24.95 -5.54 -19.79
CA CYS A 424 -25.23 -5.67 -21.22
C CYS A 424 -25.93 -6.98 -21.57
N SER A 425 -26.11 -7.89 -20.62
CA SER A 425 -26.82 -9.16 -20.85
C SER A 425 -28.30 -8.90 -21.08
N LEU A 426 -28.84 -9.43 -22.18
CA LEU A 426 -30.24 -9.34 -22.58
C LEU A 426 -31.17 -10.13 -21.65
#